data_AF-W2KDE8-F1
#
_entry.id   AF-W2KDE8-F1
#
_cell.length_a   1.000
_cell.length_b   1.000
_cell.length_c   1.000
_cell.angle_alpha   90.00
_cell.angle_beta   90.00
_cell.angle_gamma   90.00
#
_symmetry.space_group_name_H-M   'P 1'
#
loop_
_entity.id
_entity.type
_entity.pdbx_description
1 polymer ?
#
loop_
_entity_poly.entity_id
_entity_poly.type
_entity_poly.pdbx_seq_one_letter_code
_entity_poly.pdbx_strand_id
1 'polypeptide(L)'
;MHRVLRHSIVCQNQKALPDRSSFCGLFSINNALQKLGFLTRASMKPILKKLKAERSIEDHSSERDGAYTTRTMHQALQKWDKQLVYLNKKFKCSELRRV
;
A
#
# COMPACT_ATOMS: atom_id res chain seq x y z
N MET A 1 18.41 -25.86 11.37
CA MET A 1 18.61 -24.42 11.13
C MET A 1 17.70 -23.98 9.98
N HIS A 2 16.60 -23.29 10.27
CA HIS A 2 15.69 -22.79 9.23
C HIS A 2 16.28 -21.54 8.57
N ARG A 3 16.64 -21.67 7.29
CA ARG A 3 17.14 -20.58 6.45
C ARG A 3 15.94 -19.69 6.10
N VAL A 4 15.79 -18.58 6.81
CA VAL A 4 14.79 -17.56 6.46
C VAL A 4 15.24 -16.90 5.16
N LEU A 5 14.65 -17.32 4.04
CA LEU A 5 14.74 -16.63 2.76
C LEU A 5 14.17 -15.22 2.97
N ARG A 6 15.05 -14.21 3.02
CA ARG A 6 14.66 -12.80 2.90
C ARG A 6 14.07 -12.63 1.52
N HIS A 7 12.75 -12.73 1.41
CA HIS A 7 12.03 -12.37 0.20
C HIS A 7 12.19 -10.86 0.01
N SER A 8 13.07 -10.47 -0.91
CA SER A 8 13.17 -9.09 -1.39
C SER A 8 11.83 -8.73 -2.04
N ILE A 9 11.05 -7.88 -1.38
CA ILE A 9 9.78 -7.41 -1.93
C ILE A 9 10.13 -6.42 -3.05
N VAL A 10 10.03 -6.90 -4.30
CA VAL A 10 10.19 -6.06 -5.48
C VAL A 10 8.92 -5.22 -5.64
N CYS A 11 8.98 -3.95 -5.24
CA CYS A 11 7.93 -2.98 -5.55
C CYS A 11 8.06 -2.54 -7.01
N GLN A 12 7.12 -2.98 -7.85
CA GLN A 12 7.06 -2.56 -9.24
C GLN A 12 6.40 -1.17 -9.31
N ASN A 13 7.22 -0.13 -9.52
CA ASN A 13 6.76 1.23 -9.74
C ASN A 13 6.37 1.35 -11.22
N GLN A 14 5.10 1.59 -11.53
CA GLN A 14 4.62 1.63 -12.92
C GLN A 14 3.84 2.91 -13.18
N LYS A 15 4.18 3.61 -14.28
CA LYS A 15 3.41 4.74 -14.79
C LYS A 15 2.02 4.24 -15.18
N ALA A 16 0.98 4.86 -14.62
CA ALA A 16 -0.39 4.62 -15.04
C ALA A 16 -0.55 5.09 -16.51
N LEU A 17 -0.76 4.15 -17.42
CA LEU A 17 -1.16 4.45 -18.80
C LEU A 17 -2.69 4.61 -18.83
N PRO A 18 -3.24 5.57 -19.58
CA PRO A 18 -4.69 5.68 -19.73
C PRO A 18 -5.25 4.37 -20.30
N ASP A 19 -6.33 3.89 -19.70
CA ASP A 19 -7.04 2.63 -20.04
C ASP A 19 -6.33 1.31 -19.63
N ARG A 20 -5.37 1.36 -18.70
CA ARG A 20 -4.79 0.14 -18.10
C ARG A 20 -5.01 0.10 -16.59
N SER A 21 -5.58 -1.02 -16.12
CA SER A 21 -5.66 -1.31 -14.70
C SER A 21 -4.28 -1.65 -14.13
N SER A 22 -3.75 -0.83 -13.23
CA SER A 22 -2.51 -1.05 -12.48
C SER A 22 -2.81 -1.25 -10.98
N PHE A 23 -3.06 -2.49 -10.55
CA PHE A 23 -3.27 -2.83 -9.13
C PHE A 23 -1.95 -3.06 -8.35
N CYS A 24 -0.86 -2.45 -8.79
CA CYS A 24 0.48 -2.70 -8.25
C CYS A 24 0.58 -2.43 -6.75
N GLY A 25 -0.01 -1.34 -6.26
CA GLY A 25 -0.02 -1.02 -4.82
C GLY A 25 -0.73 -2.09 -3.98
N LEU A 26 -1.86 -2.59 -4.47
CA LEU A 26 -2.63 -3.65 -3.81
C LEU A 26 -1.84 -4.95 -3.75
N PHE A 27 -1.27 -5.39 -4.88
CA PHE A 27 -0.47 -6.60 -4.94
C PHE A 27 0.81 -6.49 -4.12
N SER A 28 1.48 -5.34 -4.13
CA SER A 28 2.70 -5.10 -3.34
C SER A 28 2.43 -5.26 -1.85
N ILE A 29 1.30 -4.74 -1.35
CA ILE A 29 0.93 -4.89 0.06
C ILE A 29 0.54 -6.33 0.40
N ASN A 30 -0.26 -6.99 -0.43
CA ASN A 30 -0.65 -8.38 -0.19
C ASN A 30 0.58 -9.30 -0.15
N ASN A 31 1.54 -9.06 -1.05
CA ASN A 31 2.81 -9.79 -1.08
C ASN A 31 3.68 -9.46 0.13
N ALA A 32 3.80 -8.18 0.50
CA ALA A 32 4.59 -7.76 1.66
C ALA A 32 4.07 -8.35 2.97
N LEU A 33 2.75 -8.52 3.09
CA LEU A 33 2.11 -9.12 4.25
C LEU A 33 2.00 -10.65 4.16
N GLN A 34 2.45 -11.24 3.04
CA GLN A 34 2.29 -12.67 2.72
C GLN A 34 0.85 -13.16 2.94
N LYS A 35 -0.13 -12.30 2.64
CA LYS A 35 -1.55 -12.57 2.88
C LYS A 35 -2.36 -12.29 1.63
N LEU A 36 -2.89 -13.36 1.04
CA LEU A 36 -3.77 -13.28 -0.11
C LEU A 36 -5.03 -12.50 0.24
N GLY A 37 -5.39 -11.53 -0.60
CA GLY A 37 -6.63 -10.77 -0.45
C GLY A 37 -6.72 -9.90 0.81
N PHE A 38 -5.59 -9.53 1.43
CA PHE A 38 -5.61 -8.59 2.56
C PHE A 38 -6.21 -7.24 2.14
N LEU A 39 -5.73 -6.68 1.03
CA LEU A 39 -6.41 -5.62 0.28
C LEU A 39 -7.05 -6.22 -0.97
N THR A 40 -8.29 -5.80 -1.25
CA THR A 40 -9.05 -6.17 -2.44
C THR A 40 -9.65 -4.90 -3.06
N ARG A 41 -10.04 -4.97 -4.33
CA ARG A 41 -10.75 -3.86 -4.97
C ARG A 41 -12.02 -3.47 -4.20
N ALA A 42 -12.73 -4.47 -3.66
CA ALA A 42 -13.92 -4.26 -2.85
C ALA A 42 -13.61 -3.52 -1.55
N SER A 43 -12.50 -3.85 -0.87
CA SER A 43 -12.11 -3.15 0.36
C SER A 43 -11.60 -1.72 0.11
N MET A 44 -11.00 -1.46 -1.05
CA MET A 44 -10.51 -0.12 -1.44
C MET A 44 -11.63 0.86 -1.84
N LYS A 45 -12.74 0.36 -2.40
CA LYS A 45 -13.87 1.19 -2.85
C LYS A 45 -14.43 2.16 -1.80
N PRO A 46 -14.78 1.72 -0.57
CA PRO A 46 -15.28 2.64 0.46
C PRO A 46 -14.23 3.67 0.90
N ILE A 47 -12.94 3.31 0.89
CA ILE A 47 -11.84 4.22 1.24
C ILE A 47 -11.71 5.33 0.18
N LEU A 48 -11.76 4.96 -1.10
CA LEU A 48 -11.76 5.93 -2.20
C LEU A 48 -12.95 6.88 -2.13
N LYS A 49 -14.16 6.37 -1.86
CA LYS A 49 -15.35 7.20 -1.71
C LYS A 49 -15.19 8.21 -0.57
N LYS A 50 -14.68 7.76 0.58
CA LYS A 50 -14.42 8.63 1.73
C LYS A 50 -13.41 9.73 1.40
N LEU A 51 -12.29 9.37 0.78
CA LEU A 51 -11.25 10.34 0.39
C LEU A 51 -11.74 11.38 -0.62
N LYS A 52 -12.50 10.95 -1.63
CA LYS A 52 -13.09 11.86 -2.62
C LYS A 52 -14.14 12.78 -1.99
N ALA A 53 -14.87 12.32 -0.97
CA ALA A 53 -15.80 13.16 -0.22
C ALA A 53 -15.06 14.17 0.67
N GLU A 54 -13.98 13.78 1.33
CA GLU A 54 -13.19 14.66 2.20
C GLU A 54 -12.39 15.71 1.41
N ARG A 55 -11.86 15.33 0.25
CA ARG A 55 -11.01 16.19 -0.58
C ARG A 55 -11.23 15.93 -2.07
N SER A 56 -12.33 16.45 -2.60
CA SER A 56 -12.79 16.19 -3.98
C SER A 56 -11.84 16.67 -5.08
N ILE A 57 -10.98 17.65 -4.80
CA ILE A 57 -10.03 18.24 -5.75
C ILE A 57 -8.73 17.41 -5.87
N GLU A 58 -8.40 16.62 -4.84
CA GLU A 58 -7.18 15.83 -4.84
C GLU A 58 -7.33 14.57 -5.69
N ASP A 59 -6.26 14.21 -6.41
CA ASP A 59 -6.21 12.91 -7.10
C ASP A 59 -6.07 11.79 -6.06
N HIS A 60 -7.16 11.04 -5.86
CA HIS A 60 -7.19 9.84 -5.01
C HIS A 60 -7.16 8.55 -5.83
N SER A 61 -7.00 8.68 -7.15
CA SER A 61 -7.08 7.63 -8.16
C SER A 61 -8.49 7.22 -8.59
N SER A 62 -8.53 6.38 -9.62
CA SER A 62 -9.73 5.82 -10.23
C SER A 62 -10.08 4.45 -9.68
N GLU A 63 -11.37 4.17 -9.47
CA GLU A 63 -11.88 2.84 -9.11
C GLU A 63 -11.71 1.81 -10.24
N ARG A 64 -11.54 2.26 -11.50
CA ARG A 64 -11.29 1.39 -12.66
C ARG A 64 -9.83 0.98 -12.76
N ASP A 65 -8.93 1.93 -12.54
CA ASP A 65 -7.55 1.76 -12.96
C ASP A 65 -6.67 1.20 -11.84
N GLY A 66 -7.14 1.19 -10.59
CA GLY A 66 -6.42 0.54 -9.47
C GLY A 66 -5.10 1.21 -9.09
N ALA A 67 -4.73 2.32 -9.75
CA ALA A 67 -3.52 3.11 -9.57
C ALA A 67 -3.56 3.93 -8.27
N TYR A 68 -3.84 3.29 -7.14
CA TYR A 68 -4.07 3.94 -5.84
C TYR A 68 -2.87 4.79 -5.40
N THR A 69 -3.12 6.04 -5.01
CA THR A 69 -2.10 6.89 -4.42
C THR A 69 -1.57 6.30 -3.11
N THR A 70 -0.35 6.67 -2.74
CA THR A 70 0.24 6.26 -1.45
C THR A 70 -0.62 6.67 -0.26
N ARG A 71 -1.32 7.81 -0.34
CA ARG A 71 -2.25 8.25 0.71
C ARG A 71 -3.45 7.32 0.83
N THR A 72 -4.08 6.95 -0.28
CA THR A 72 -5.17 5.97 -0.31
C THR A 72 -4.73 4.65 0.30
N MET A 73 -3.53 4.17 -0.07
CA MET A 73 -2.98 2.93 0.47
C MET A 73 -2.66 3.03 1.97
N HIS A 74 -2.14 4.18 2.44
CA HIS A 74 -1.85 4.40 3.85
C HIS A 74 -3.13 4.38 4.69
N GLN A 75 -4.18 5.07 4.26
CA GLN A 75 -5.48 5.02 4.94
C GLN A 75 -6.11 3.63 4.94
N ALA A 76 -5.93 2.86 3.85
CA ALA A 76 -6.36 1.48 3.82
C ALA A 76 -5.71 0.68 4.95
N LEU A 77 -4.39 0.80 5.11
CA LEU A 77 -3.65 0.09 6.15
C LEU A 77 -4.04 0.48 7.58
N GLN A 78 -4.42 1.74 7.81
CA GLN A 78 -4.80 2.24 9.14
C GLN A 78 -5.99 1.47 9.74
N LYS A 79 -6.91 0.95 8.91
CA LYS A 79 -8.03 0.11 9.38
C LYS A 79 -7.55 -1.14 10.14
N TRP A 80 -6.33 -1.59 9.87
CA TRP A 80 -5.73 -2.78 10.48
C TRP A 80 -4.52 -2.43 11.36
N ASP A 81 -4.44 -1.20 11.85
CA ASP A 81 -3.32 -0.71 12.67
C ASP A 81 -1.94 -0.93 12.00
N LYS A 82 -1.91 -0.72 10.68
CA LYS A 82 -0.68 -0.79 9.87
C LYS A 82 -0.42 0.57 9.23
N GLN A 83 0.86 0.85 9.01
CA GLN A 83 1.30 2.11 8.42
C GLN A 83 2.30 1.87 7.30
N LEU A 84 2.19 2.65 6.22
CA LEU A 84 3.27 2.82 5.25
C LEU A 84 4.30 3.79 5.82
N VAL A 85 5.57 3.36 5.89
CA VAL A 85 6.68 4.18 6.36
C VAL A 85 7.64 4.44 5.21
N TYR A 86 7.95 5.71 4.97
CA TYR A 86 8.94 6.08 3.96
C TYR A 86 10.36 5.82 4.47
N LEU A 87 11.11 5.01 3.73
CA LEU A 87 12.50 4.65 4.06
C LEU A 87 13.49 5.82 3.91
N ASN A 88 13.10 6.88 3.21
CA ASN A 88 13.93 8.06 2.99
C ASN A 88 13.95 9.04 4.18
N LYS A 89 13.08 8.85 5.19
CA LYS A 89 13.24 9.51 6.49
C LYS A 89 14.30 8.75 7.26
N LYS A 90 15.32 9.45 7.78
CA LYS A 90 16.38 8.85 8.62
C LYS A 90 15.73 7.97 9.69
N PHE A 91 15.77 6.67 9.48
CA PHE A 91 15.31 5.70 10.46
C PHE A 91 16.34 5.75 11.59
N LYS A 92 16.01 6.41 12.70
CA LYS A 92 16.78 6.19 13.94
C LYS A 92 16.44 4.76 14.35
N CYS A 93 17.23 3.81 13.87
CA CYS A 93 17.26 2.47 14.43
C CYS A 93 17.79 2.63 15.86
N SER A 94 16.90 2.89 16.82
CA SER A 94 17.23 2.74 18.23
C SER A 94 17.53 1.27 18.42
N GLU A 95 18.77 0.96 18.79
CA GLU A 95 19.23 -0.39 19.09
C GLU A 95 18.20 -1.10 19.97
N LEU A 96 17.69 -2.22 19.46
CA LEU A 96 16.94 -3.19 20.25
C LEU A 96 17.83 -3.58 21.44
N ARG A 97 17.50 -3.09 22.65
CA ARG A 97 17.95 -3.77 23.86
C ARG A 97 17.37 -5.18 23.81
N ARG A 98 18.22 -6.17 23.55
CA ARG A 98 17.93 -7.56 23.88
C ARG A 98 17.67 -7.60 25.38
N VAL A 99 16.44 -7.96 25.76
CA VAL A 99 16.12 -8.47 27.09
C VAL A 99 16.16 -9.98 26.99
#